data_AF-A0A3D3R195-F1
#
_entry.id   AF-A0A3D3R195-F1
#
_cell.length_a   1.000
_cell.length_b   1.000
_cell.length_c   1.000
_cell.angle_alpha   90.00
_cell.angle_beta   90.00
_cell.angle_gamma   90.00
#
_symmetry.space_group_name_H-M   'P 1'
#
loop_
_entity.id
_entity.type
_entity.pdbx_description
1 polymer ?
#
loop_
_entity_poly.entity_id
_entity_poly.type
_entity_poly.pdbx_seq_one_letter_code
_entity_poly.pdbx_strand_id
1 'polypeptide(L)'
;SDYHPDLELAHRDIVSRAITDRMLKTSHSCVYLDLTHLEKSLVKERFPNISKVCASFGLDLSKDQIPVRPGAHYMIGGVKTDLHAQTSV
;
A
#
# COMPACT_ATOMS: atom_id res chain seq x y z
N SER A 1 13.58 -11.73 12.22
CA SER A 1 12.77 -11.19 11.12
C SER A 1 13.73 -10.94 9.96
N ASP A 2 13.46 -11.49 8.77
CA ASP A 2 14.25 -11.19 7.56
C ASP A 2 13.98 -9.78 7.00
N TYR A 3 13.11 -9.00 7.65
CA TYR A 3 12.70 -7.65 7.24
C TYR A 3 13.02 -6.61 8.34
N HIS A 4 12.94 -5.34 7.95
CA HIS A 4 13.26 -4.16 8.76
C HIS A 4 12.69 -4.23 10.19
N PRO A 5 13.43 -3.78 11.22
CA PRO A 5 12.98 -3.85 12.62
C PRO A 5 11.66 -3.12 12.87
N ASP A 6 11.40 -2.00 12.17
CA ASP A 6 10.15 -1.24 12.30
C ASP A 6 8.94 -1.89 11.60
N LEU A 7 9.12 -3.05 10.96
CA LEU A 7 8.07 -3.84 10.33
C LEU A 7 7.20 -2.99 9.37
N GLU A 8 5.89 -2.95 9.62
CA GLU A 8 4.90 -2.20 8.82
C GLU A 8 5.00 -0.67 8.98
N LEU A 9 5.73 -0.18 9.98
CA LEU A 9 5.99 1.23 10.22
C LEU A 9 7.27 1.74 9.55
N ALA A 10 8.02 0.86 8.88
CA ALA A 10 9.20 1.25 8.11
C ALA A 10 8.82 2.17 6.93
N HIS A 11 9.82 2.84 6.35
CA HIS A 11 9.62 3.67 5.17
C HIS A 11 8.95 2.89 4.02
N ARG A 12 8.10 3.57 3.26
CA ARG A 12 7.26 2.96 2.22
C ARG A 12 8.06 2.21 1.15
N ASP A 13 9.27 2.68 0.84
CA ASP A 13 10.17 2.04 -0.13
C ASP A 13 10.68 0.68 0.38
N ILE A 14 11.05 0.61 1.66
CA ILE A 14 11.47 -0.63 2.34
C ILE A 14 10.31 -1.62 2.37
N VAL A 15 9.13 -1.19 2.81
CA VAL A 15 7.93 -2.03 2.86
C VAL A 15 7.55 -2.53 1.46
N SER A 16 7.57 -1.67 0.45
CA SER A 16 7.24 -2.05 -0.93
C SER A 16 8.23 -3.07 -1.51
N ARG A 17 9.52 -2.91 -1.22
CA ARG A 17 10.56 -3.89 -1.61
C ARG A 17 10.36 -5.22 -0.89
N ALA A 18 10.10 -5.20 0.41
CA ALA A 18 9.84 -6.40 1.20
C ALA A 18 8.61 -7.17 0.68
N ILE A 19 7.52 -6.48 0.35
CA ILE A 19 6.33 -7.10 -0.25
C ILE A 19 6.68 -7.75 -1.60
N THR A 20 7.44 -7.05 -2.45
CA THR A 20 7.83 -7.57 -3.77
C THR A 20 8.70 -8.83 -3.63
N ASP A 21 9.69 -8.80 -2.76
CA ASP A 21 10.56 -9.95 -2.47
C ASP A 21 9.75 -11.14 -1.92
N ARG A 22 8.80 -10.88 -1.02
CA ARG A 22 7.92 -11.93 -0.48
C ARG A 22 7.06 -12.57 -1.58
N MET A 23 6.45 -11.76 -2.45
CA MET A 23 5.64 -12.23 -3.58
C MET A 23 6.45 -13.12 -4.52
N LEU A 24 7.70 -12.73 -4.84
CA LEU A 24 8.60 -13.52 -5.67
C LEU A 24 8.96 -14.85 -5.00
N LYS A 25 9.34 -14.82 -3.72
CA LYS A 25 9.71 -16.02 -2.95
C LYS A 25 8.58 -17.02 -2.82
N THR A 26 7.34 -16.56 -2.65
CA THR A 26 6.17 -17.45 -2.50
C THR A 26 5.47 -17.77 -3.82
N SER A 27 5.88 -17.14 -4.92
CA SER A 27 5.17 -17.21 -6.22
C SER A 27 3.69 -16.82 -6.13
N HIS A 28 3.32 -15.97 -5.17
CA HIS A 28 1.95 -15.44 -5.03
C HIS A 28 1.84 -14.06 -5.69
N SER A 29 0.66 -13.75 -6.22
CA SER A 29 0.38 -12.51 -6.96
C SER A 29 0.15 -11.29 -6.07
N CYS A 30 -0.03 -11.47 -4.77
CA CYS A 30 -0.29 -10.43 -3.78
C CYS A 30 0.16 -10.87 -2.38
N VAL A 31 0.13 -9.91 -1.46
CA VAL A 31 0.14 -10.15 -0.01
C VAL A 31 -1.18 -9.66 0.58
N TYR A 32 -1.40 -9.89 1.87
CA TYR A 32 -2.66 -9.53 2.52
C TYR A 32 -2.45 -8.41 3.55
N LEU A 33 -3.35 -7.43 3.53
CA LEU A 33 -3.52 -6.43 4.57
C LEU A 33 -4.65 -6.88 5.51
N ASP A 34 -4.37 -6.91 6.80
CA ASP A 34 -5.26 -7.50 7.80
C ASP A 34 -5.59 -6.50 8.91
N LEU A 35 -6.87 -6.15 9.03
CA LEU A 35 -7.41 -5.28 10.07
C LEU A 35 -8.39 -6.04 11.00
N THR A 36 -8.48 -7.37 10.89
CA THR A 36 -9.42 -8.21 11.64
C THR A 36 -9.19 -8.19 13.15
N HIS A 37 -8.00 -7.79 13.57
CA HIS A 37 -7.62 -7.60 14.96
C HIS A 37 -8.16 -6.29 15.57
N LEU A 38 -8.74 -5.39 14.77
CA LEU A 38 -9.31 -4.13 15.23
C LEU A 38 -10.84 -4.23 15.39
N GLU A 39 -11.37 -3.42 16.30
CA GLU A 39 -12.81 -3.31 16.49
C GLU A 39 -13.53 -2.83 15.22
N LYS A 40 -14.62 -3.49 14.87
CA LYS A 40 -15.38 -3.19 13.64
C LYS A 40 -15.90 -1.76 13.59
N SER A 41 -16.29 -1.21 14.74
CA SER A 41 -16.74 0.19 14.86
C SER A 41 -15.60 1.15 14.51
N LEU A 42 -14.40 0.90 15.04
CA LEU A 42 -13.21 1.69 14.77
C LEU A 42 -12.83 1.67 13.28
N VAL A 43 -12.85 0.50 12.65
CA VAL A 43 -12.53 0.35 11.22
C VAL A 43 -13.51 1.15 10.36
N LYS A 44 -14.82 1.07 10.65
CA LYS A 44 -15.85 1.81 9.92
C LYS A 44 -15.75 3.33 10.11
N GLU A 45 -15.40 3.78 11.31
CA GLU A 45 -15.25 5.20 11.64
C GLU A 45 -14.00 5.81 10.98
N ARG A 46 -12.86 5.14 11.10
CA ARG A 46 -11.57 5.63 10.59
C ARG A 46 -11.42 5.48 9.08
N PHE A 47 -11.99 4.43 8.49
CA PHE A 47 -11.75 4.05 7.10
C PHE A 47 -13.03 3.92 6.25
N PRO A 48 -13.94 4.92 6.25
CA PRO A 48 -15.24 4.80 5.61
C PRO A 48 -15.16 4.67 4.08
N ASN A 49 -14.21 5.37 3.45
CA ASN A 49 -14.09 5.38 1.99
C ASN A 49 -13.59 4.04 1.45
N ILE A 50 -12.48 3.54 1.99
CA ILE A 50 -11.92 2.26 1.55
C ILE A 50 -12.82 1.09 1.95
N SER A 51 -13.51 1.15 3.09
CA SER A 51 -14.54 0.16 3.46
C SER A 51 -15.65 0.06 2.41
N LYS A 52 -16.12 1.19 1.87
CA LYS A 52 -17.11 1.20 0.77
C LYS A 52 -16.57 0.60 -0.52
N VAL A 53 -15.31 0.92 -0.86
CA VAL A 53 -14.65 0.34 -2.04
C VAL A 53 -14.52 -1.18 -1.88
N CYS A 54 -14.00 -1.67 -0.75
CA CYS A 54 -13.90 -3.10 -0.45
C CYS A 54 -15.28 -3.78 -0.51
N ALA A 55 -16.32 -3.16 0.07
CA ALA A 55 -17.67 -3.70 0.03
C ALA A 55 -18.22 -3.84 -1.40
N SER A 56 -17.85 -2.93 -2.32
CA SER A 56 -18.24 -3.05 -3.73
C SER A 56 -17.63 -4.27 -4.44
N PHE A 57 -16.55 -4.81 -3.89
CA PHE A 57 -15.93 -6.07 -4.32
C PHE A 57 -16.34 -7.28 -3.46
N GLY A 58 -17.33 -7.12 -2.57
CA GLY A 58 -17.79 -8.17 -1.67
C GLY A 58 -16.88 -8.45 -0.47
N LEU A 59 -15.96 -7.54 -0.15
CA LEU A 59 -15.01 -7.67 0.97
C LEU A 59 -15.42 -6.77 2.15
N ASP A 60 -15.45 -7.32 3.35
CA ASP A 60 -15.60 -6.61 4.62
C ASP A 60 -14.20 -6.36 5.24
N LEU A 61 -13.76 -5.10 5.18
CA LEU A 61 -12.46 -4.66 5.71
C LEU A 61 -12.22 -5.02 7.19
N SER A 62 -13.28 -5.25 7.98
CA SER A 62 -13.18 -5.62 9.39
C SER A 62 -13.10 -7.14 9.64
N LYS A 63 -13.25 -7.96 8.60
CA LYS A 63 -13.34 -9.43 8.71
C LYS A 63 -12.47 -10.18 7.72
N ASP A 64 -12.22 -9.58 6.55
CA ASP A 64 -11.53 -10.21 5.45
C ASP A 64 -10.10 -9.69 5.33
N GLN A 65 -9.21 -10.58 4.93
CA GLN A 65 -7.85 -10.22 4.54
C GLN A 65 -7.85 -9.61 3.13
N ILE A 66 -7.42 -8.36 3.00
CA ILE A 66 -7.52 -7.62 1.75
C ILE A 66 -6.26 -7.84 0.90
N PRO A 67 -6.37 -8.37 -0.32
CA PRO A 67 -5.21 -8.57 -1.18
C PRO A 67 -4.64 -7.22 -1.65
N VAL A 68 -3.34 -7.01 -1.45
CA VAL A 68 -2.62 -5.79 -1.83
C VAL A 68 -1.30 -6.14 -2.53
N ARG A 69 -0.82 -5.21 -3.37
CA ARG A 69 0.49 -5.29 -4.00
C ARG A 69 1.06 -3.88 -4.24
N PRO A 70 2.38 -3.71 -4.35
CA PRO A 70 2.98 -2.44 -4.71
C PRO A 70 2.53 -2.02 -6.11
N GLY A 71 2.21 -0.74 -6.28
CA GLY A 71 1.83 -0.13 -7.54
C GLY A 71 2.58 1.18 -7.75
N ALA A 72 2.83 1.53 -9.02
CA ALA A 72 3.40 2.82 -9.37
C ALA A 72 2.42 3.94 -8.96
N HIS A 73 2.89 4.91 -8.18
CA HIS A 73 2.02 5.93 -7.58
C HIS A 73 2.38 7.35 -8.01
N TYR A 74 3.66 7.65 -8.23
CA TYR A 74 4.13 8.99 -8.54
C TYR A 74 5.33 8.94 -9.49
N MET A 75 5.40 9.91 -10.40
CA MET A 75 6.56 10.11 -11.27
C MET A 75 7.36 11.29 -10.75
N ILE A 76 8.55 11.01 -10.20
CA ILE A 76 9.46 12.04 -9.66
C ILE A 76 10.09 12.86 -10.80
N GLY A 77 10.30 12.22 -11.96
CA GLY A 77 10.77 12.90 -13.15
C GLY A 77 9.72 13.82 -13.75
N GLY A 78 10.16 14.68 -14.65
CA GLY A 78 9.30 15.61 -15.37
C GLY A 78 10.08 16.34 -16.45
N VAL A 79 9.50 17.42 -16.97
CA VAL A 79 10.22 18.31 -17.87
C VAL A 79 11.36 18.96 -17.10
N LYS A 80 12.59 18.87 -17.64
CA LYS A 80 13.76 19.49 -17.01
C LYS A 80 13.61 21.01 -17.09
N THR A 81 13.75 21.66 -15.94
CA THR A 81 13.79 23.12 -15.85
C THR A 81 15.07 23.61 -15.19
N ASP A 82 15.39 24.87 -15.41
CA ASP A 82 16.33 25.61 -14.56
C ASP A 82 15.69 26.00 -13.21
N LEU A 83 16.40 26.78 -12.40
CA LEU A 83 15.91 27.28 -11.10
C LEU A 83 14.77 28.30 -11.23
N HIS A 84 14.52 28.83 -12.44
CA HIS A 84 13.44 29.76 -12.75
C HIS A 84 12.24 29.06 -13.41
N ALA A 85 12.21 27.72 -13.38
CA ALA A 85 11.18 26.89 -14.01
C ALA A 85 11.12 27.02 -15.55
N GLN A 86 12.20 27.46 -16.19
CA GLN A 86 12.27 27.58 -17.65
C GLN A 86 12.72 26.28 -18.30
N THR A 87 12.09 25.94 -19.42
CA THR A 87 12.42 24.76 -20.24
C THR A 87 13.45 25.08 -21.30
N SER A 88 13.94 24.08 -22.04
CA SER A 88 14.86 24.28 -23.16
C SER A 88 14.21 24.80 -24.45
N VAL A 89 12.91 25.12 -24.38
CA VAL A 89 12.08 25.67 -25.46
C VAL A 89 11.43 26.95 -25.01
#